data_AF-A0A7X5RAZ2-F1
#
_entry.id   AF-A0A7X5RAZ2-F1
#
_cell.length_a   1.000
_cell.length_b   1.000
_cell.length_c   1.000
_cell.angle_alpha   90.00
_cell.angle_beta   90.00
_cell.angle_gamma   90.00
#
_symmetry.space_group_name_H-M   'P 1'
#
loop_
_entity.id
_entity.type
_entity.pdbx_description
1 polymer ?
#
loop_
_entity_poly.entity_id
_entity_poly.type
_entity_poly.pdbx_seq_one_letter_code
_entity_poly.pdbx_strand_id
1 'polypeptide(L)'
;MYIVYIAVFYIIIVLGLAALAGVFWIDRNWFKRYMKEVNGRVQLAKIRRWEAVYLQRPTVYELWIEVVENGEKRERLIRSSGSFLKRYQREEFIRVVTVPGTDFVFAEEENWQEQNVSAGIMIAVAFVFELSTIAMAEIFPFRTAGYCIVVLYFFALLFVLRHRTEPRACDGHRTRMKYLADLPCDAVIEMLGQETDGAFLLKKETENVKENGYLLSMRCRACEKARYRVFVTPTQNGSAVWIYLLECGNPYALNRYAEQLKRFLQERIGAVRVL
;
A
#
# COMPACT_ATOMS: atom_id res chain seq x y z
N MET A 1 4.16 38.17 -27.29
CA MET A 1 3.80 38.18 -25.85
C MET A 1 2.77 37.11 -25.48
N TYR A 2 1.49 37.22 -25.86
CA TYR A 2 0.41 36.32 -25.38
C TYR A 2 0.72 34.80 -25.41
N ILE A 3 1.29 34.30 -26.52
CA ILE A 3 1.68 32.89 -26.69
C ILE A 3 2.72 32.41 -25.65
N VAL A 4 3.65 33.28 -25.24
CA VAL A 4 4.70 32.94 -24.26
C VAL A 4 4.09 32.75 -22.86
N TYR A 5 3.12 33.59 -22.46
CA TYR A 5 2.44 33.45 -21.18
C TYR A 5 1.60 32.17 -21.10
N ILE A 6 0.92 31.81 -22.20
CA ILE A 6 0.19 30.54 -22.30
C ILE A 6 1.15 29.35 -22.14
N ALA A 7 2.33 29.39 -22.78
CA ALA A 7 3.34 28.34 -22.64
C ALA A 7 3.85 28.21 -21.19
N VAL A 8 4.18 29.32 -20.51
CA VAL A 8 4.63 29.31 -19.10
C VAL A 8 3.56 28.73 -18.18
N PHE A 9 2.29 29.11 -18.37
CA PHE A 9 1.17 28.59 -17.58
C PHE A 9 1.00 27.07 -17.75
N TYR A 10 1.10 26.55 -18.97
CA TYR A 10 1.07 25.10 -19.21
C TYR A 10 2.28 24.37 -18.60
N ILE A 11 3.48 24.97 -18.63
CA ILE A 11 4.68 24.39 -18.00
C ILE A 11 4.47 24.20 -16.50
N ILE A 12 3.95 25.21 -15.80
CA ILE A 12 3.66 25.13 -14.35
C ILE A 12 2.63 24.04 -14.05
N ILE A 13 1.56 23.91 -14.86
CA ILE A 13 0.57 22.84 -14.68
C ILE A 13 1.19 21.45 -14.88
N VAL A 14 2.02 21.27 -15.90
CA VAL A 14 2.67 19.98 -16.20
C VAL A 14 3.64 19.59 -15.09
N LEU A 15 4.43 20.55 -14.57
CA LEU A 15 5.34 20.31 -13.44
C LEU A 15 4.58 19.95 -12.16
N GLY A 16 3.51 20.67 -11.81
CA GLY A 16 2.68 20.38 -10.64
C GLY A 16 2.00 19.00 -10.71
N LEU A 17 1.50 18.61 -11.89
CA LEU A 17 0.96 17.27 -12.12
C LEU A 17 2.03 16.18 -12.01
N ALA A 18 3.25 16.42 -12.51
CA ALA A 18 4.37 15.50 -12.37
C ALA A 18 4.82 15.36 -10.91
N ALA A 19 4.88 16.47 -10.16
CA ALA A 19 5.17 16.47 -8.74
C ALA A 19 4.13 15.66 -7.95
N LEU A 20 2.84 15.88 -8.22
CA LEU A 20 1.73 15.14 -7.60
C LEU A 20 1.77 13.62 -7.91
N ALA A 21 2.12 13.25 -9.14
CA ALA A 21 2.36 11.85 -9.50
C ALA A 21 3.55 11.26 -8.73
N GLY A 22 4.62 12.03 -8.54
CA GLY A 22 5.77 11.69 -7.70
C GLY A 22 5.40 11.45 -6.23
N VAL A 23 4.55 12.31 -5.64
CA VAL A 23 4.03 12.10 -4.28
C VAL A 23 3.31 10.76 -4.15
N PHE A 24 2.40 10.45 -5.09
CA PHE A 24 1.68 9.18 -5.08
C PHE A 24 2.61 7.96 -5.25
N TRP A 25 3.72 8.12 -5.99
CA TRP A 25 4.73 7.07 -6.14
C TRP A 25 5.53 6.84 -4.84
N ILE A 26 5.89 7.92 -4.13
CA ILE A 26 6.53 7.88 -2.81
C ILE A 26 5.61 7.20 -1.78
N ASP A 27 4.32 7.59 -1.70
CA ASP A 27 3.31 6.95 -0.85
C ASP A 27 3.23 5.44 -1.11
N ARG A 28 3.17 5.07 -2.40
CA ARG A 28 3.09 3.66 -2.84
C ARG A 28 4.32 2.87 -2.43
N ASN A 29 5.50 3.47 -2.50
CA ASN A 29 6.77 2.86 -2.11
C ASN A 29 6.90 2.72 -0.58
N TRP A 30 6.46 3.71 0.20
CA TRP A 30 6.36 3.59 1.66
C TRP A 30 5.44 2.43 2.07
N PHE A 31 4.30 2.27 1.40
CA PHE A 31 3.39 1.15 1.66
C PHE A 31 4.03 -0.22 1.32
N LYS A 32 4.72 -0.36 0.17
CA LYS A 32 5.47 -1.60 -0.13
C LYS A 32 6.51 -1.91 0.93
N ARG A 33 7.27 -0.89 1.35
CA ARG A 33 8.30 -1.01 2.40
C ARG A 33 7.70 -1.51 3.70
N TYR A 34 6.63 -0.88 4.18
CA TYR A 34 5.90 -1.31 5.38
C TYR A 34 5.47 -2.78 5.28
N MET A 35 4.87 -3.19 4.15
CA MET A 35 4.43 -4.56 3.97
C MET A 35 5.60 -5.56 3.91
N LYS A 36 6.74 -5.17 3.32
CA LYS A 36 7.99 -5.95 3.32
C LYS A 36 8.59 -6.11 4.72
N GLU A 37 8.67 -5.03 5.50
CA GLU A 37 9.33 -5.01 6.81
C GLU A 37 8.46 -5.64 7.93
N VAL A 38 7.15 -5.36 7.94
CA VAL A 38 6.25 -5.77 9.05
C VAL A 38 5.55 -7.11 8.78
N ASN A 39 5.26 -7.42 7.51
CA ASN A 39 4.44 -8.58 7.13
C ASN A 39 5.18 -9.58 6.22
N GLY A 40 6.43 -9.28 5.85
CA GLY A 40 7.21 -10.08 4.91
C GLY A 40 7.71 -11.39 5.49
N ARG A 41 7.75 -12.43 4.65
CA ARG A 41 8.48 -13.67 4.89
C ARG A 41 9.56 -13.82 3.83
N VAL A 42 10.81 -13.89 4.27
CA VAL A 42 11.96 -14.15 3.39
C VAL A 42 11.94 -15.61 2.96
N GLN A 43 12.07 -15.88 1.67
CA GLN A 43 12.27 -17.21 1.11
C GLN A 43 13.18 -17.18 -0.12
N LEU A 44 13.76 -18.34 -0.46
CA LEU A 44 14.56 -18.50 -1.67
C LEU A 44 13.64 -18.94 -2.82
N ALA A 45 13.53 -18.13 -3.85
CA ALA A 45 12.74 -18.41 -5.05
C ALA A 45 13.65 -18.83 -6.21
N LYS A 46 13.16 -19.74 -7.07
CA LYS A 46 13.89 -20.15 -8.28
C LYS A 46 13.55 -19.22 -9.44
N ILE A 47 14.55 -18.71 -10.15
CA ILE A 47 14.36 -17.90 -11.36
C ILE A 47 13.96 -18.84 -12.52
N ARG A 48 12.85 -18.51 -13.17
CA ARG A 48 12.34 -19.21 -14.36
C ARG A 48 12.67 -18.46 -15.65
N ARG A 49 12.59 -17.13 -15.65
CA ARG A 49 12.90 -16.27 -16.80
C ARG A 49 13.38 -14.90 -16.31
N TRP A 50 14.34 -14.32 -17.02
CA TRP A 50 14.84 -12.97 -16.80
C TRP A 50 14.78 -12.21 -18.12
N GLU A 51 14.23 -11.00 -18.12
CA GLU A 51 14.16 -10.13 -19.30
C GLU A 51 14.48 -8.67 -18.96
N ALA A 52 15.00 -7.95 -19.95
CA ALA A 52 15.24 -6.50 -19.87
C ALA A 52 14.38 -5.77 -20.91
N VAL A 53 13.44 -4.95 -20.42
CA VAL A 53 12.52 -4.15 -21.23
C VAL A 53 13.17 -2.80 -21.54
N TYR A 54 13.96 -2.77 -22.62
CA TYR A 54 14.69 -1.57 -23.07
C TYR A 54 13.81 -0.46 -23.66
N LEU A 55 12.55 -0.77 -24.00
CA LEU A 55 11.57 0.20 -24.53
C LEU A 55 11.10 1.22 -23.48
N GLN A 56 11.42 1.01 -22.20
CA GLN A 56 11.11 1.93 -21.11
C GLN A 56 12.41 2.58 -20.60
N ARG A 57 12.34 3.87 -20.24
CA ARG A 57 13.43 4.59 -19.56
C ARG A 57 12.95 5.04 -18.18
N PRO A 58 13.66 4.69 -17.08
CA PRO A 58 14.81 3.78 -17.02
C PRO A 58 14.46 2.35 -17.48
N THR A 59 15.46 1.59 -17.92
CA THR A 59 15.30 0.18 -18.31
C THR A 59 14.66 -0.60 -17.17
N VAL A 60 13.66 -1.41 -17.48
CA VAL A 60 12.95 -2.22 -16.49
C VAL A 60 13.32 -3.69 -16.65
N TYR A 61 13.67 -4.35 -15.55
CA TYR A 61 13.96 -5.77 -15.50
C TYR A 61 12.72 -6.54 -15.03
N GLU A 62 12.42 -7.64 -15.69
CA GLU A 62 11.31 -8.54 -15.40
C GLU A 62 11.86 -9.93 -15.07
N LEU A 63 11.60 -10.39 -13.85
CA LEU A 63 12.01 -11.71 -13.34
C LEU A 63 10.77 -12.53 -13.02
N TRP A 64 10.59 -13.61 -13.76
CA TRP A 64 9.61 -14.64 -13.46
C TRP A 64 10.25 -15.66 -12.51
N ILE A 65 9.62 -15.87 -11.37
CA ILE A 65 10.14 -16.66 -10.27
C ILE A 65 9.12 -17.68 -9.78
N GLU A 66 9.60 -18.87 -9.40
CA GLU A 66 8.82 -19.89 -8.72
C GLU A 66 9.00 -19.75 -7.19
N VAL A 67 7.87 -19.62 -6.51
CA VAL A 67 7.76 -19.32 -5.08
C VAL A 67 6.85 -20.35 -4.43
N VAL A 68 7.10 -20.71 -3.16
CA VAL A 68 6.22 -21.62 -2.42
C VAL A 68 5.25 -20.81 -1.55
N GLU A 69 3.96 -20.91 -1.87
CA GLU A 69 2.86 -20.26 -1.15
C GLU A 69 1.91 -21.35 -0.64
N ASN A 70 1.73 -21.46 0.68
CA ASN A 70 0.88 -22.48 1.32
C ASN A 70 1.19 -23.94 0.94
N GLY A 71 2.43 -24.24 0.53
CA GLY A 71 2.85 -25.57 0.06
C GLY A 71 2.70 -25.78 -1.45
N GLU A 72 1.97 -24.90 -2.14
CA GLU A 72 1.87 -24.88 -3.60
C GLU A 72 3.02 -24.10 -4.22
N LYS A 73 3.47 -24.53 -5.40
CA LYS A 73 4.40 -23.76 -6.23
C LYS A 73 3.61 -22.79 -7.10
N ARG A 74 3.92 -21.49 -7.01
CA ARG A 74 3.28 -20.43 -7.78
C ARG A 74 4.33 -19.61 -8.51
N GLU A 75 4.02 -19.27 -9.76
CA GLU A 75 4.85 -18.37 -10.55
C GLU A 75 4.45 -16.92 -10.30
N ARG A 76 5.43 -16.05 -10.07
CA ARG A 76 5.26 -14.65 -9.71
C ARG A 76 6.22 -13.79 -10.53
N LEU A 77 5.81 -12.56 -10.85
CA LEU A 77 6.61 -11.59 -11.59
C LEU A 77 7.14 -10.50 -10.66
N ILE A 78 8.46 -10.36 -10.56
CA ILE A 78 9.12 -9.18 -10.01
C ILE A 78 9.47 -8.25 -11.17
N ARG A 79 9.07 -6.98 -11.05
CA ARG A 79 9.37 -5.92 -12.04
C ARG A 79 9.94 -4.69 -11.34
N SER A 80 11.19 -4.32 -11.65
CA SER A 80 11.84 -3.12 -11.12
C SER A 80 12.91 -2.60 -12.09
N SER A 81 13.21 -1.30 -12.01
CA SER A 81 14.33 -0.65 -12.71
C SER A 81 15.63 -0.68 -11.89
N GLY A 82 15.64 -1.31 -10.71
CA GLY A 82 16.82 -1.46 -9.87
C GLY A 82 17.95 -2.19 -10.58
N SER A 83 19.13 -1.57 -10.64
CA SER A 83 20.32 -2.12 -11.31
C SER A 83 20.79 -3.46 -10.73
N PHE A 84 20.50 -3.72 -9.46
CA PHE A 84 20.78 -5.00 -8.80
C PHE A 84 20.11 -6.19 -9.51
N LEU A 85 18.93 -6.01 -10.12
CA LEU A 85 18.26 -7.08 -10.88
C LEU A 85 19.04 -7.55 -12.11
N LYS A 86 20.02 -6.78 -12.59
CA LYS A 86 20.85 -7.15 -13.74
C LYS A 86 21.71 -8.39 -13.49
N ARG A 87 22.21 -8.59 -12.25
CA ARG A 87 23.12 -9.72 -11.94
C ARG A 87 22.39 -11.08 -12.02
N TYR A 88 21.11 -11.08 -11.67
CA TYR A 88 20.23 -12.25 -11.71
C TYR A 88 19.94 -12.78 -13.13
N GLN A 89 20.47 -12.15 -14.18
CA GLN A 89 20.51 -12.72 -15.54
C GLN A 89 21.25 -14.07 -15.58
N ARG A 90 22.20 -14.31 -14.66
CA ARG A 90 23.05 -15.52 -14.62
C ARG A 90 22.90 -16.35 -13.35
N GLU A 91 21.98 -15.99 -12.46
CA GLU A 91 21.74 -16.70 -11.20
C GLU A 91 20.48 -17.57 -11.33
N GLU A 92 20.46 -18.75 -10.70
CA GLU A 92 19.28 -19.64 -10.70
C GLU A 92 18.27 -19.30 -9.60
N PHE A 93 18.69 -18.54 -8.57
CA PHE A 93 17.89 -18.29 -7.38
C PHE A 93 17.98 -16.82 -6.97
N ILE A 94 16.90 -16.33 -6.34
CA ILE A 94 16.82 -14.98 -5.76
C ILE A 94 16.13 -15.06 -4.41
N ARG A 95 16.64 -14.29 -3.44
CA ARG A 95 15.95 -14.11 -2.16
C ARG A 95 14.84 -13.10 -2.30
N VAL A 96 13.63 -13.50 -1.93
CA VAL A 96 12.42 -12.71 -2.08
C VAL A 96 11.65 -12.63 -0.78
N VAL A 97 10.90 -11.57 -0.63
CA VAL A 97 9.97 -11.34 0.47
C VAL A 97 8.56 -11.46 -0.07
N THR A 98 7.82 -12.46 0.40
CA THR A 98 6.39 -12.62 0.13
C THR A 98 5.56 -12.12 1.30
N VAL A 99 4.39 -11.56 1.04
CA VAL A 99 3.45 -11.09 2.07
C VAL A 99 2.22 -12.00 2.10
N PRO A 100 1.98 -12.75 3.20
CA PRO A 100 0.87 -13.69 3.29
C PRO A 100 -0.49 -13.06 2.97
N GLY A 101 -1.28 -13.77 2.17
CA GLY A 101 -2.63 -13.35 1.75
C GLY A 101 -2.66 -12.19 0.76
N THR A 102 -1.57 -11.90 0.06
CA THR A 102 -1.50 -10.90 -1.02
C THR A 102 -0.61 -11.40 -2.16
N ASP A 103 -0.78 -10.84 -3.36
CA ASP A 103 0.12 -11.09 -4.49
C ASP A 103 1.44 -10.29 -4.43
N PHE A 104 1.79 -9.72 -3.27
CA PHE A 104 3.04 -8.99 -3.12
C PHE A 104 4.23 -9.93 -2.97
N VAL A 105 5.12 -9.85 -3.96
CA VAL A 105 6.46 -10.43 -3.94
C VAL A 105 7.48 -9.34 -4.28
N PHE A 106 8.53 -9.27 -3.47
CA PHE A 106 9.57 -8.26 -3.58
C PHE A 106 10.95 -8.92 -3.55
N ALA A 107 11.95 -8.37 -4.23
CA ALA A 107 13.33 -8.79 -3.99
C ALA A 107 13.79 -8.34 -2.59
N GLU A 108 14.58 -9.16 -1.90
CA GLU A 108 15.13 -8.82 -0.58
C GLU A 108 16.00 -7.55 -0.65
N GLU A 109 16.74 -7.36 -1.74
CA GLU A 109 17.63 -6.21 -1.96
C GLU A 109 16.94 -4.94 -2.47
N GLU A 110 15.65 -5.00 -2.83
CA GLU A 110 14.93 -3.82 -3.35
C GLU A 110 14.83 -2.73 -2.26
N ASN A 111 15.55 -1.62 -2.46
CA ASN A 111 15.60 -0.49 -1.53
C ASN A 111 14.77 0.70 -2.05
N TRP A 112 13.51 0.79 -1.60
CA TRP A 112 12.65 1.94 -1.93
C TRP A 112 13.01 3.22 -1.17
N GLN A 113 13.85 3.18 -0.12
CA GLN A 113 14.26 4.39 0.58
C GLN A 113 15.11 5.29 -0.34
N GLU A 114 16.08 4.71 -1.05
CA GLU A 114 16.89 5.43 -2.06
C GLU A 114 16.02 5.99 -3.20
N GLN A 115 15.06 5.20 -3.70
CA GLN A 115 14.12 5.64 -4.73
C GLN A 115 13.26 6.82 -4.24
N ASN A 116 12.79 6.78 -2.99
CA ASN A 116 11.99 7.85 -2.39
C ASN A 116 12.81 9.13 -2.14
N VAL A 117 14.08 9.00 -1.74
CA VAL A 117 15.00 10.15 -1.60
C VAL A 117 15.24 10.80 -2.97
N SER A 118 15.53 9.99 -4.00
CA SER A 118 15.72 10.48 -5.38
C SER A 118 14.46 11.18 -5.92
N ALA A 119 13.28 10.58 -5.73
CA ALA A 119 12.00 11.19 -6.11
C ALA A 119 11.74 12.50 -5.34
N GLY A 120 12.05 12.57 -4.05
CA GLY A 120 11.93 13.78 -3.24
C GLY A 120 12.82 14.92 -3.72
N ILE A 121 14.08 14.62 -4.10
CA ILE A 121 15.00 15.60 -4.71
C ILE A 121 14.44 16.12 -6.03
N MET A 122 13.96 15.24 -6.91
CA MET A 122 13.36 15.64 -8.20
C MET A 122 12.14 16.55 -8.02
N ILE A 123 11.28 16.26 -7.05
CA ILE A 123 10.12 17.08 -6.69
C ILE A 123 10.58 18.46 -6.18
N ALA A 124 11.60 18.52 -5.31
CA ALA A 124 12.14 19.78 -4.80
C ALA A 124 12.76 20.65 -5.91
N VAL A 125 13.50 20.05 -6.86
CA VAL A 125 14.06 20.76 -8.02
C VAL A 125 12.94 21.30 -8.92
N ALA A 126 11.88 20.53 -9.17
CA ALA A 126 10.71 21.00 -9.92
C ALA A 126 10.07 22.24 -9.25
N PHE A 127 9.91 22.25 -7.92
CA PHE A 127 9.37 23.40 -7.21
C PHE A 127 10.27 24.64 -7.27
N VAL A 128 11.59 24.49 -7.18
CA VAL A 128 12.53 25.63 -7.37
C VAL A 128 12.41 26.21 -8.79
N PHE A 129 12.18 25.35 -9.79
CA PHE A 129 11.95 25.79 -11.17
C PHE A 129 10.59 26.49 -11.34
N GLU A 130 9.50 25.96 -10.76
CA GLU A 130 8.21 26.64 -10.72
C GLU A 130 8.33 28.03 -10.07
N LEU A 131 8.90 28.12 -8.86
CA LEU A 131 9.07 29.39 -8.15
C LEU A 131 9.90 30.42 -8.94
N SER A 132 10.98 29.99 -9.60
CA SER A 132 11.78 30.90 -10.43
C SER A 132 11.04 31.36 -11.69
N THR A 133 10.27 30.49 -12.36
CA THR A 133 9.42 30.90 -13.51
C THR A 133 8.29 31.84 -13.09
N ILE A 134 7.73 31.69 -11.89
CA ILE A 134 6.73 32.61 -11.32
C ILE A 134 7.37 33.97 -10.99
N ALA A 135 8.52 33.99 -10.30
CA ALA A 135 9.22 35.23 -9.96
C ALA A 135 9.65 36.02 -11.21
N MET A 136 10.13 35.33 -12.26
CA MET A 136 10.42 35.96 -13.56
C MET A 136 9.17 36.51 -14.26
N ALA A 137 7.98 35.98 -13.97
CA ALA A 137 6.73 36.50 -14.50
C ALA A 137 6.24 37.77 -13.78
N GLU A 138 6.69 38.07 -12.56
CA GLU A 138 6.37 39.31 -11.84
C GLU A 138 6.95 40.58 -12.48
N ILE A 139 7.93 40.44 -13.38
CA ILE A 139 8.48 41.54 -14.19
C ILE A 139 7.46 42.05 -15.24
N PHE A 140 6.37 41.32 -15.47
CA PHE A 140 5.28 41.67 -16.38
C PHE A 140 3.91 41.59 -15.68
N PRO A 141 2.86 42.27 -16.20
CA PRO A 141 1.64 42.53 -15.42
C PRO A 141 0.70 41.32 -15.35
N PHE A 142 1.07 40.30 -14.58
CA PHE A 142 0.17 39.24 -14.17
C PHE A 142 -0.74 39.76 -13.05
N ARG A 143 -2.07 39.65 -13.22
CA ARG A 143 -3.01 40.02 -12.15
C ARG A 143 -2.78 39.13 -10.93
N THR A 144 -2.72 39.75 -9.75
CA THR A 144 -2.43 39.15 -8.43
C THR A 144 -3.18 37.85 -8.12
N ALA A 145 -4.38 37.65 -8.67
CA ALA A 145 -5.14 36.42 -8.55
C ALA A 145 -4.38 35.15 -9.03
N GLY A 146 -3.58 35.24 -10.11
CA GLY A 146 -2.83 34.10 -10.62
C GLY A 146 -1.74 33.61 -9.67
N TYR A 147 -1.01 34.56 -9.06
CA TYR A 147 -0.01 34.30 -8.02
C TYR A 147 -0.64 33.60 -6.81
N CYS A 148 -1.76 34.14 -6.31
CA CYS A 148 -2.47 33.53 -5.18
C CYS A 148 -2.91 32.09 -5.45
N ILE A 149 -3.34 31.75 -6.68
CA ILE A 149 -3.72 30.37 -7.04
C ILE A 149 -2.52 29.43 -6.97
N VAL A 150 -1.36 29.82 -7.51
CA VAL A 150 -0.17 28.95 -7.50
C VAL A 150 0.43 28.84 -6.09
N VAL A 151 0.43 29.91 -5.30
CA VAL A 151 0.85 29.87 -3.89
C VAL A 151 -0.10 29.03 -3.03
N LEU A 152 -1.42 29.13 -3.24
CA LEU A 152 -2.39 28.26 -2.57
C LEU A 152 -2.26 26.80 -3.00
N TYR A 153 -1.99 26.53 -4.28
CA TYR A 153 -1.67 25.19 -4.78
C TYR A 153 -0.39 24.64 -4.13
N PHE A 154 0.66 25.45 -4.03
CA PHE A 154 1.91 25.11 -3.34
C PHE A 154 1.69 24.80 -1.86
N PHE A 155 0.95 25.64 -1.12
CA PHE A 155 0.59 25.35 0.28
C PHE A 155 -0.29 24.11 0.41
N ALA A 156 -1.24 23.88 -0.51
CA ALA A 156 -2.06 22.66 -0.51
C ALA A 156 -1.23 21.41 -0.80
N LEU A 157 -0.27 21.47 -1.73
CA LEU A 157 0.59 20.35 -2.11
C LEU A 157 1.63 20.08 -1.01
N LEU A 158 2.22 21.12 -0.41
CA LEU A 158 3.05 21.00 0.80
C LEU A 158 2.27 20.47 2.01
N PHE A 159 0.99 20.86 2.18
CA PHE A 159 0.14 20.33 3.24
C PHE A 159 -0.18 18.85 3.00
N VAL A 160 -0.52 18.46 1.76
CA VAL A 160 -0.74 17.06 1.37
C VAL A 160 0.55 16.24 1.54
N LEU A 161 1.70 16.77 1.12
CA LEU A 161 3.02 16.16 1.36
C LEU A 161 3.27 16.00 2.85
N ARG A 162 3.25 17.08 3.63
CA ARG A 162 3.54 17.06 5.08
C ARG A 162 2.63 16.09 5.83
N HIS A 163 1.34 16.10 5.53
CA HIS A 163 0.35 15.24 6.18
C HIS A 163 0.38 13.77 5.69
N ARG A 164 1.19 13.46 4.67
CA ARG A 164 1.52 12.09 4.21
C ARG A 164 2.97 11.67 4.44
N THR A 165 3.88 12.59 4.71
CA THR A 165 5.27 12.30 5.12
C THR A 165 5.37 11.88 6.58
N GLU A 166 4.41 12.26 7.43
CA GLU A 166 4.05 11.37 8.53
C GLU A 166 3.49 10.10 7.90
N PRO A 167 4.19 8.96 8.03
CA PRO A 167 3.74 7.75 7.38
C PRO A 167 2.46 7.31 8.09
N ARG A 168 1.31 7.53 7.44
CA ARG A 168 0.15 6.63 7.53
C ARG A 168 0.49 5.26 6.90
N ALA A 169 1.68 4.75 7.19
CA ALA A 169 2.09 3.38 6.99
C ALA A 169 1.30 2.55 8.00
N CYS A 170 0.03 2.33 7.65
CA CYS A 170 -0.86 1.34 8.23
C CYS A 170 -0.68 1.18 9.73
N ASP A 171 -1.24 2.07 10.55
CA ASP A 171 -1.13 2.01 12.02
C ASP A 171 -1.57 0.65 12.57
N GLY A 172 -0.58 -0.23 12.68
CA GLY A 172 -0.70 -1.66 12.96
C GLY A 172 -1.27 -2.60 11.88
N HIS A 173 -1.48 -2.31 10.59
CA HIS A 173 -2.03 -3.39 9.73
C HIS A 173 -1.07 -4.57 9.56
N ARG A 174 -1.46 -5.70 10.14
CA ARG A 174 -0.69 -6.94 10.08
C ARG A 174 -1.49 -8.04 9.40
N THR A 175 -0.81 -8.91 8.69
CA THR A 175 -1.38 -10.15 8.13
C THR A 175 -1.88 -11.10 9.22
N ARG A 176 -1.41 -10.92 10.46
CA ARG A 176 -1.95 -11.52 11.69
C ARG A 176 -2.21 -10.43 12.73
N MET A 177 -3.43 -10.36 13.25
CA MET A 177 -3.84 -9.45 14.34
C MET A 177 -4.52 -10.21 15.47
N LYS A 178 -4.43 -9.68 16.69
CA LYS A 178 -5.11 -10.20 17.89
C LYS A 178 -5.88 -9.07 18.56
N TYR A 179 -7.12 -9.34 18.94
CA TYR A 179 -7.94 -8.46 19.77
C TYR A 179 -8.42 -9.26 20.99
N LEU A 180 -8.61 -8.58 22.12
CA LEU A 180 -9.21 -9.11 23.33
C LEU A 180 -10.55 -8.39 23.56
N ALA A 181 -11.62 -9.13 23.84
CA ALA A 181 -12.91 -8.59 24.20
C ALA A 181 -13.36 -9.20 25.52
N ASP A 182 -13.97 -8.39 26.40
CA ASP A 182 -14.49 -8.83 27.71
C ASP A 182 -15.85 -9.57 27.58
N LEU A 183 -16.09 -10.16 26.40
CA LEU A 183 -17.33 -10.82 26.00
C LEU A 183 -17.08 -12.30 25.71
N PRO A 184 -18.08 -13.17 25.99
CA PRO A 184 -17.98 -14.59 25.66
C PRO A 184 -17.91 -14.81 24.14
N CYS A 185 -17.28 -15.91 23.73
CA CYS A 185 -17.02 -16.20 22.32
C CYS A 185 -18.27 -16.12 21.44
N ASP A 186 -19.40 -16.67 21.91
CA ASP A 186 -20.64 -16.75 21.15
C ASP A 186 -21.24 -15.37 20.86
N ALA A 187 -21.21 -14.45 21.83
CA ALA A 187 -21.68 -13.07 21.65
C ALA A 187 -20.81 -12.29 20.65
N VAL A 188 -19.49 -12.54 20.64
CA VAL A 188 -18.58 -11.94 19.66
C VAL A 188 -18.84 -12.48 18.25
N ILE A 189 -19.10 -13.78 18.11
CA ILE A 189 -19.46 -14.42 16.84
C ILE A 189 -20.81 -13.91 16.33
N GLU A 190 -21.80 -13.77 17.22
CA GLU A 190 -23.13 -13.25 16.88
C GLU A 190 -23.03 -11.81 16.38
N MET A 191 -22.31 -10.92 17.08
CA MET A 191 -22.11 -9.54 16.61
C MET A 191 -21.35 -9.46 15.29
N LEU A 192 -20.33 -10.30 15.07
CA LEU A 192 -19.65 -10.42 13.77
C LEU A 192 -20.60 -10.89 12.65
N GLY A 193 -21.65 -11.63 12.97
CA GLY A 193 -22.68 -12.09 12.03
C GLY A 193 -23.83 -11.08 11.81
N GLN A 194 -24.16 -10.27 12.81
CA GLN A 194 -25.23 -9.24 12.77
C GLN A 194 -24.77 -7.90 12.16
N GLU A 195 -23.64 -7.88 11.44
CA GLU A 195 -23.08 -6.65 10.88
C GLU A 195 -24.05 -6.02 9.84
N THR A 196 -24.55 -4.84 10.19
CA THR A 196 -25.77 -4.27 9.60
C THR A 196 -25.51 -3.37 8.40
N ASP A 197 -24.26 -2.89 8.24
CA ASP A 197 -23.91 -1.93 7.18
C ASP A 197 -23.49 -2.63 5.87
N GLY A 198 -23.48 -3.98 5.86
CA GLY A 198 -23.17 -4.81 4.70
C GLY A 198 -21.72 -4.71 4.22
N ALA A 199 -20.82 -4.21 5.07
CA ALA A 199 -19.41 -4.06 4.78
C ALA A 199 -18.66 -5.40 4.89
N PHE A 200 -19.16 -6.31 5.73
CA PHE A 200 -18.62 -7.62 6.01
C PHE A 200 -19.65 -8.72 5.69
N LEU A 201 -19.16 -9.93 5.50
CA LEU A 201 -19.96 -11.14 5.37
C LEU A 201 -19.23 -12.26 6.10
N LEU A 202 -19.77 -12.67 7.26
CA LEU A 202 -19.26 -13.80 8.03
C LEU A 202 -19.85 -15.11 7.47
N LYS A 203 -19.00 -16.11 7.24
CA LYS A 203 -19.39 -17.49 6.95
C LYS A 203 -18.60 -18.43 7.84
N LYS A 204 -19.23 -19.50 8.36
CA LYS A 204 -18.48 -20.56 9.04
C LYS A 204 -17.66 -21.33 8.01
N GLU A 205 -16.40 -21.63 8.32
CA GLU A 205 -15.51 -22.34 7.41
C GLU A 205 -15.88 -23.84 7.40
N THR A 206 -16.33 -24.34 6.25
CA THR A 206 -16.89 -25.70 6.11
C THR A 206 -15.85 -26.79 5.88
N GLU A 207 -14.64 -26.44 5.45
CA GLU A 207 -13.61 -27.40 5.04
C GLU A 207 -12.74 -27.93 6.20
N ASN A 208 -12.76 -27.28 7.38
CA ASN A 208 -11.98 -27.68 8.55
C ASN A 208 -12.84 -27.76 9.82
N VAL A 209 -13.64 -28.83 9.93
CA VAL A 209 -14.60 -29.07 11.04
C VAL A 209 -13.93 -29.12 12.43
N LYS A 210 -12.60 -29.31 12.52
CA LYS A 210 -11.85 -29.38 13.79
C LYS A 210 -11.45 -28.03 14.39
N GLU A 211 -11.49 -26.94 13.62
CA GLU A 211 -11.22 -25.60 14.14
C GLU A 211 -12.47 -24.74 13.97
N ASN A 212 -12.86 -23.98 15.00
CA ASN A 212 -13.96 -23.00 14.91
C ASN A 212 -13.50 -21.74 14.15
N GLY A 213 -13.12 -21.95 12.88
CA GLY A 213 -12.74 -20.92 11.92
C GLY A 213 -13.98 -20.29 11.28
N TYR A 214 -13.95 -18.96 11.18
CA TYR A 214 -14.94 -18.17 10.46
C TYR A 214 -14.22 -17.40 9.36
N LEU A 215 -14.80 -17.39 8.16
CA LEU A 215 -14.31 -16.61 7.03
C LEU A 215 -15.08 -15.29 6.98
N LEU A 216 -14.35 -14.18 7.11
CA LEU A 216 -14.86 -12.82 7.08
C LEU A 216 -14.49 -12.17 5.73
N SER A 217 -15.45 -12.12 4.81
CA SER A 217 -15.31 -11.47 3.50
C SER A 217 -15.69 -9.98 3.60
N MET A 218 -14.81 -9.08 3.19
CA MET A 218 -15.11 -7.65 3.09
C MET A 218 -15.57 -7.27 1.68
N ARG A 219 -16.73 -6.60 1.59
CA ARG A 219 -17.36 -6.16 0.34
C ARG A 219 -17.20 -4.66 0.12
N CYS A 220 -17.01 -4.26 -1.13
CA CYS A 220 -16.95 -2.86 -1.51
C CYS A 220 -17.62 -2.63 -2.87
N ARG A 221 -18.94 -2.36 -2.84
CA ARG A 221 -19.88 -1.94 -3.93
C ARG A 221 -19.89 -2.69 -5.27
N ALA A 222 -18.88 -3.45 -5.64
CA ALA A 222 -18.78 -4.19 -6.90
C ALA A 222 -18.22 -5.63 -6.75
N CYS A 223 -17.25 -5.85 -5.86
CA CYS A 223 -16.67 -7.18 -5.59
C CYS A 223 -16.32 -7.38 -4.11
N GLU A 224 -16.20 -8.65 -3.69
CA GLU A 224 -15.39 -9.04 -2.52
C GLU A 224 -13.91 -8.74 -2.82
N LYS A 225 -13.18 -8.12 -1.89
CA LYS A 225 -11.81 -7.63 -2.14
C LYS A 225 -10.77 -7.99 -1.08
N ALA A 226 -11.19 -8.35 0.13
CA ALA A 226 -10.33 -8.89 1.17
C ALA A 226 -11.07 -10.00 1.91
N ARG A 227 -10.37 -11.10 2.21
CA ARG A 227 -10.87 -12.22 3.00
C ARG A 227 -9.95 -12.45 4.17
N TYR A 228 -10.54 -12.58 5.35
CA TYR A 228 -9.84 -12.88 6.58
C TYR A 228 -10.35 -14.21 7.16
N ARG A 229 -9.45 -15.04 7.71
CA ARG A 229 -9.81 -16.12 8.62
C ARG A 229 -9.81 -15.57 10.03
N VAL A 230 -10.91 -15.79 10.75
CA VAL A 230 -11.15 -15.33 12.10
C VAL A 230 -11.29 -16.56 13.01
N PHE A 231 -10.57 -16.57 14.11
CA PHE A 231 -10.74 -17.56 15.18
C PHE A 231 -11.06 -16.84 16.48
N VAL A 232 -12.09 -17.31 17.17
CA VAL A 232 -12.47 -16.79 18.49
C VAL A 232 -12.11 -17.86 19.52
N THR A 233 -11.21 -17.51 20.45
CA THR A 233 -10.69 -18.42 21.48
C THR A 233 -10.99 -17.85 22.86
N PRO A 234 -11.44 -18.66 23.85
CA PRO A 234 -11.73 -18.16 25.19
C PRO A 234 -10.45 -17.69 25.91
N THR A 235 -10.59 -16.71 26.80
CA THR A 235 -9.53 -16.20 27.69
C THR A 235 -10.07 -16.06 29.12
N GLN A 236 -9.19 -15.75 30.09
CA GLN A 236 -9.58 -15.67 31.51
C GLN A 236 -10.70 -14.65 31.79
N ASN A 237 -10.77 -13.56 31.03
CA ASN A 237 -11.72 -12.46 31.24
C ASN A 237 -12.73 -12.29 30.09
N GLY A 238 -12.81 -13.23 29.14
CA GLY A 238 -13.65 -13.07 27.95
C GLY A 238 -13.16 -13.91 26.77
N SER A 239 -12.89 -13.27 25.63
CA SER A 239 -12.44 -13.93 24.41
C SER A 239 -11.32 -13.17 23.68
N ALA A 240 -10.53 -13.91 22.90
CA ALA A 240 -9.52 -13.40 22.00
C ALA A 240 -9.92 -13.69 20.55
N VAL A 241 -10.00 -12.63 19.74
CA VAL A 241 -10.29 -12.67 18.31
C VAL A 241 -8.98 -12.60 17.54
N TRP A 242 -8.60 -13.69 16.90
CA TRP A 242 -7.46 -13.75 15.99
C TRP A 242 -7.91 -13.55 14.56
N ILE A 243 -7.19 -12.72 13.81
CA ILE A 243 -7.54 -12.37 12.44
C ILE A 243 -6.32 -12.57 11.56
N TYR A 244 -6.47 -13.39 10.52
CA TYR A 244 -5.44 -13.74 9.55
C TYR A 244 -5.89 -13.32 8.15
N LEU A 245 -5.07 -12.59 7.41
CA LEU A 245 -5.35 -12.27 6.01
C LEU A 245 -5.18 -13.53 5.15
N LEU A 246 -6.25 -13.97 4.48
CA LEU A 246 -6.22 -15.10 3.54
C LEU A 246 -5.94 -14.64 2.10
N GLU A 247 -6.60 -13.56 1.67
CA GLU A 247 -6.59 -13.11 0.28
C GLU A 247 -6.95 -11.63 0.20
N CYS A 248 -6.26 -10.85 -0.64
CA CYS A 248 -6.63 -9.47 -0.96
C CYS A 248 -6.33 -9.12 -2.41
N GLY A 249 -7.39 -8.96 -3.22
CA GLY A 249 -7.29 -8.64 -4.65
C GLY A 249 -6.87 -7.20 -4.97
N ASN A 250 -6.78 -6.31 -3.97
CA ASN A 250 -6.06 -5.04 -4.10
C ASN A 250 -5.26 -4.74 -2.82
N PRO A 251 -3.98 -5.14 -2.76
CA PRO A 251 -3.13 -4.91 -1.61
C PRO A 251 -3.03 -3.43 -1.19
N TYR A 252 -3.13 -2.46 -2.11
CA TYR A 252 -3.07 -1.03 -1.77
C TYR A 252 -4.36 -0.50 -1.10
N ALA A 253 -5.45 -1.27 -1.13
CA ALA A 253 -6.68 -0.97 -0.39
C ALA A 253 -6.69 -1.56 1.02
N LEU A 254 -5.70 -2.41 1.36
CA LEU A 254 -5.62 -3.17 2.61
C LEU A 254 -5.73 -2.29 3.87
N ASN A 255 -5.13 -1.09 3.86
CA ASN A 255 -5.23 -0.14 4.96
C ASN A 255 -6.68 0.33 5.24
N ARG A 256 -7.50 0.50 4.19
CA ARG A 256 -8.91 0.89 4.34
C ARG A 256 -9.72 -0.23 4.99
N TYR A 257 -9.46 -1.47 4.58
CA TYR A 257 -10.07 -2.67 5.18
C TYR A 257 -9.62 -2.86 6.63
N ALA A 258 -8.36 -2.60 6.93
CA ALA A 258 -7.82 -2.61 8.29
C ALA A 258 -8.55 -1.64 9.22
N GLU A 259 -8.71 -0.38 8.81
CA GLU A 259 -9.40 0.65 9.59
C GLU A 259 -10.89 0.36 9.76
N GLN A 260 -11.59 -0.11 8.72
CA GLN A 260 -12.99 -0.53 8.84
C GLN A 260 -13.16 -1.67 9.85
N LEU A 261 -12.30 -2.69 9.79
CA LEU A 261 -12.32 -3.83 10.70
C LEU A 261 -11.96 -3.42 12.14
N LYS A 262 -10.95 -2.57 12.30
CA LYS A 262 -10.53 -2.02 13.59
C LYS A 262 -11.66 -1.24 14.26
N ARG A 263 -12.33 -0.33 13.53
CA ARG A 263 -13.49 0.41 14.05
C ARG A 263 -14.61 -0.52 14.47
N PHE A 264 -14.97 -1.50 13.64
CA PHE A 264 -16.01 -2.47 14.00
C PHE A 264 -15.67 -3.22 15.31
N LEU A 265 -14.45 -3.72 15.44
CA LEU A 265 -13.99 -4.44 16.63
C LEU A 265 -13.92 -3.55 17.87
N GLN A 266 -13.40 -2.32 17.75
CA GLN A 266 -13.21 -1.40 18.87
C GLN A 266 -14.51 -0.69 19.29
N GLU A 267 -15.29 -0.20 18.34
CA GLU A 267 -16.48 0.64 18.58
C GLU A 267 -17.75 -0.18 18.83
N ARG A 268 -17.93 -1.33 18.17
CA ARG A 268 -19.13 -2.17 18.38
C ARG A 268 -18.90 -3.36 19.32
N ILE A 269 -17.74 -4.02 19.26
CA ILE A 269 -17.45 -5.20 20.11
C ILE A 269 -16.69 -4.80 21.40
N GLY A 270 -16.15 -3.57 21.49
CA GLY A 270 -15.34 -3.14 22.63
C GLY A 270 -13.96 -3.80 22.71
N ALA A 271 -13.50 -4.42 21.61
CA ALA A 271 -12.30 -5.26 21.62
C ALA A 271 -11.01 -4.44 21.55
N VAL A 272 -10.16 -4.58 22.57
CA VAL A 272 -8.84 -3.92 22.63
C VAL A 272 -7.83 -4.71 21.81
N ARG A 273 -7.07 -4.00 20.99
CA ARG A 273 -6.04 -4.61 20.15
C ARG A 273 -4.78 -4.94 20.95
N VAL A 274 -4.23 -6.14 20.74
CA VAL A 274 -2.93 -6.56 21.27
C VAL A 274 -1.90 -6.66 20.12
N LEU A 275 -0.67 -6.25 20.38
CA LEU A 275 0.46 -6.27 19.44
C LEU A 275 1.15 -7.63 19.35
#